data_AF-A0A383DBY6-F1
#
_entry.id   AF-A0A383DBY6-F1
#
_cell.length_a   1.000
_cell.length_b   1.000
_cell.length_c   1.000
_cell.angle_alpha   90.00
_cell.angle_beta   90.00
_cell.angle_gamma   90.00
#
_symmetry.space_group_name_H-M   'P 1'
#
loop_
_entity.id
_entity.type
_entity.pdbx_description
1 polymer ?
#
loop_
_entity_poly.entity_id
_entity_poly.type
_entity_poly.pdbx_seq_one_letter_code
_entity_poly.pdbx_strand_id
1 'polypeptide(L)'
;MKLHNLKLFTDKSDFNAFSSVECVSGFIVKTGAKYSRKIIDELTDEAKKHKAKGLAWIKYENGQFNGGISKFFPEPLQVEIIKYFKMTDGDILLMIGDKKDIVYKTLGKLRVVIAEKEGLTDKNDYKPIWVTEFPMFDHDKDQDRYIAMHHPFTAPRESDISILDNEPAKALSRGYDLTMNGHEIAGGSIRIHSPKIQEKVFSLLGLSRQQAVEKFGFLVEALQYGAPP
;
A
#
# COMPACT_ATOMS: atom_id res chain seq x y z
N MET A 1 -12.44 -4.80 -7.40
CA MET A 1 -12.52 -3.43 -6.85
C MET A 1 -11.10 -2.86 -6.78
N LYS A 2 -10.79 -1.82 -7.58
CA LYS A 2 -9.48 -1.14 -7.57
C LYS A 2 -9.53 0.07 -6.65
N LEU A 3 -8.41 0.42 -6.01
CA LEU A 3 -8.29 1.62 -5.18
C LEU A 3 -7.95 2.82 -6.06
N HIS A 4 -8.58 3.96 -5.80
CA HIS A 4 -8.36 5.21 -6.52
C HIS A 4 -7.91 6.29 -5.54
N ASN A 5 -6.91 7.08 -5.91
CA ASN A 5 -6.56 8.30 -5.18
C ASN A 5 -7.68 9.33 -5.42
N LEU A 6 -8.27 9.82 -4.34
CA LEU A 6 -9.44 10.70 -4.35
C LEU A 6 -9.11 12.12 -3.93
N LYS A 7 -7.85 12.39 -3.59
CA LYS A 7 -7.40 13.68 -3.04
C LYS A 7 -7.80 14.85 -3.96
N LEU A 8 -7.71 14.66 -5.28
CA LEU A 8 -8.10 15.65 -6.30
C LEU A 8 -9.57 16.09 -6.20
N PHE A 9 -10.45 15.20 -5.72
CA PHE A 9 -11.87 15.49 -5.54
C PHE A 9 -12.14 15.99 -4.13
N THR A 10 -11.57 15.32 -3.11
CA THR A 10 -11.85 15.62 -1.71
C THR A 10 -11.27 16.96 -1.27
N ASP A 11 -10.20 17.45 -1.91
CA ASP A 11 -9.65 18.78 -1.66
C ASP A 11 -10.54 19.91 -2.20
N LYS A 12 -11.47 19.59 -3.12
CA LYS A 12 -12.51 20.52 -3.61
C LYS A 12 -13.81 20.40 -2.81
N SER A 13 -13.89 19.50 -1.83
CA SER A 13 -15.08 19.29 -0.99
C SER A 13 -15.03 20.16 0.27
N ASP A 14 -16.18 20.43 0.87
CA ASP A 14 -16.28 21.15 2.14
C ASP A 14 -16.03 20.23 3.36
N PHE A 15 -15.52 19.02 3.14
CA PHE A 15 -15.30 18.04 4.19
C PHE A 15 -13.90 18.17 4.82
N ASN A 16 -13.80 19.02 5.84
CA ASN A 16 -12.54 19.36 6.52
C ASN A 16 -11.72 18.18 7.07
N ALA A 17 -12.34 17.03 7.35
CA ALA A 17 -11.57 15.86 7.81
C ALA A 17 -10.62 15.31 6.72
N PHE A 18 -10.89 15.58 5.43
CA PHE A 18 -10.05 15.15 4.31
C PHE A 18 -9.04 16.20 3.86
N SER A 19 -9.27 17.48 4.12
CA SER A 19 -8.32 18.54 3.72
C SER A 19 -6.98 18.41 4.45
N SER A 20 -7.01 17.99 5.71
CA SER A 20 -5.83 17.91 6.60
C SER A 20 -5.02 16.60 6.53
N VAL A 21 -5.50 15.58 5.81
CA VAL A 21 -4.83 14.27 5.75
C VAL A 21 -3.95 14.13 4.50
N GLU A 22 -2.85 13.40 4.65
CA GLU A 22 -1.85 13.15 3.61
C GLU A 22 -2.44 12.40 2.40
N CYS A 23 -3.24 11.37 2.66
CA CYS A 23 -3.76 10.48 1.62
C CYS A 23 -5.27 10.29 1.80
N VAL A 24 -6.01 10.41 0.70
CA VAL A 24 -7.42 9.98 0.64
C VAL A 24 -7.58 9.04 -0.54
N SER A 25 -8.08 7.83 -0.27
CA SER A 25 -8.32 6.82 -1.29
C SER A 25 -9.62 6.09 -1.03
N GLY A 26 -10.15 5.45 -2.05
CA GLY A 26 -11.43 4.75 -1.97
C GLY A 26 -11.70 3.88 -3.18
N PHE A 27 -12.86 3.23 -3.16
CA PHE A 27 -13.33 2.40 -4.26
C PHE A 27 -14.86 2.34 -4.29
N ILE A 28 -15.40 1.97 -5.45
CA ILE A 28 -16.82 1.73 -5.64
C ILE A 28 -17.15 0.27 -5.33
N VAL A 29 -18.20 0.07 -4.54
CA VAL A 29 -18.88 -1.22 -4.41
C VAL A 29 -20.13 -1.17 -5.27
N LYS A 30 -20.13 -1.97 -6.35
CA LYS A 30 -21.26 -2.05 -7.27
C LYS A 30 -22.48 -2.61 -6.54
N THR A 31 -23.65 -2.03 -6.75
CA THR A 31 -24.91 -2.39 -6.05
C THR A 31 -24.88 -2.22 -4.52
N GLY A 32 -23.85 -1.58 -3.97
CA GLY A 32 -23.65 -1.46 -2.52
C GLY A 32 -24.52 -0.40 -1.83
N ALA A 33 -25.31 0.41 -2.57
CA ALA A 33 -26.27 1.33 -1.96
C ALA A 33 -27.34 0.60 -1.12
N LYS A 34 -27.57 -0.70 -1.40
CA LYS A 34 -28.41 -1.58 -0.57
C LYS A 34 -27.92 -1.76 0.88
N TYR A 35 -26.69 -1.35 1.19
CA TYR A 35 -26.14 -1.49 2.53
C TYR A 35 -26.93 -0.66 3.53
N SER A 36 -27.48 -1.35 4.53
CA SER A 36 -28.12 -0.72 5.68
C SER A 36 -27.08 0.02 6.52
N ARG A 37 -27.55 0.90 7.39
CA ARG A 37 -26.68 1.62 8.32
C ARG A 37 -25.84 0.65 9.16
N LYS A 38 -26.44 -0.45 9.62
CA LYS A 38 -25.77 -1.51 10.36
C LYS A 38 -24.58 -2.10 9.60
N ILE A 39 -24.74 -2.44 8.32
CA ILE A 39 -23.64 -2.97 7.49
C ILE A 39 -22.52 -1.95 7.36
N ILE A 40 -22.87 -0.68 7.15
CA ILE A 40 -21.87 0.39 7.03
C ILE A 40 -21.12 0.59 8.35
N ASP A 41 -21.80 0.52 9.49
CA ASP A 41 -21.16 0.62 10.81
C ASP A 41 -20.25 -0.60 11.07
N GLU A 42 -20.65 -1.82 10.68
CA GLU A 42 -19.79 -3.02 10.75
C GLU A 42 -18.52 -2.86 9.89
N LEU A 43 -18.64 -2.33 8.67
CA LEU A 43 -17.48 -2.02 7.81
C LEU A 43 -16.61 -0.91 8.41
N THR A 44 -17.24 0.06 9.10
CA THR A 44 -16.52 1.13 9.80
C THR A 44 -15.72 0.57 10.97
N ASP A 45 -16.28 -0.38 11.72
CA ASP A 45 -15.59 -1.02 12.84
C ASP A 45 -14.46 -1.94 12.36
N GLU A 46 -14.64 -2.63 11.24
CA GLU A 46 -13.54 -3.34 10.57
C GLU A 46 -12.42 -2.36 10.16
N ALA A 47 -12.77 -1.18 9.63
CA ALA A 47 -11.79 -0.18 9.27
C ALA A 47 -10.97 0.29 10.49
N LYS A 48 -11.63 0.52 11.63
CA LYS A 48 -10.98 0.93 12.88
C LYS A 48 -10.00 -0.11 13.43
N LYS A 49 -10.21 -1.41 13.21
CA LYS A 49 -9.22 -2.46 13.57
C LYS A 49 -7.87 -2.24 12.88
N HIS A 50 -7.87 -1.54 11.74
CA HIS A 50 -6.67 -1.15 11.00
C HIS A 50 -6.22 0.28 11.28
N LYS A 51 -6.61 0.85 12.43
CA LYS A 51 -6.26 2.18 12.93
C LYS A 51 -6.86 3.34 12.14
N ALA A 52 -7.74 3.09 11.18
CA ALA A 52 -8.44 4.18 10.50
C ALA A 52 -9.38 4.90 11.48
N LYS A 53 -9.43 6.24 11.40
CA LYS A 53 -10.29 7.07 12.25
C LYS A 53 -11.78 6.86 11.96
N GLY A 54 -12.13 6.47 10.75
CA GLY A 54 -13.50 6.18 10.33
C GLY A 54 -13.58 5.79 8.86
N LEU A 55 -14.78 5.43 8.41
CA LEU A 55 -15.08 5.08 7.02
C LEU A 55 -16.08 6.10 6.47
N ALA A 56 -15.62 6.91 5.52
CA ALA A 56 -16.51 7.80 4.79
C ALA A 56 -17.20 7.04 3.67
N TRP A 57 -18.44 7.43 3.38
CA TRP A 57 -19.22 6.79 2.34
C TRP A 57 -20.20 7.77 1.69
N ILE A 58 -20.56 7.48 0.45
CA ILE A 58 -21.58 8.18 -0.33
C ILE A 58 -22.31 7.15 -1.19
N LYS A 59 -23.64 7.10 -1.12
CA LYS A 59 -24.46 6.27 -2.02
C LYS A 59 -24.84 7.06 -3.26
N TYR A 60 -25.01 6.39 -4.39
CA TYR A 60 -25.56 6.97 -5.60
C TYR A 60 -26.89 6.28 -5.92
N GLU A 61 -27.98 7.04 -5.77
CA GLU A 61 -29.35 6.53 -5.91
C GLU A 61 -30.21 7.60 -6.59
N ASN A 62 -31.04 7.19 -7.56
CA ASN A 62 -31.92 8.07 -8.32
C ASN A 62 -31.16 9.24 -8.97
N GLY A 63 -29.96 8.99 -9.49
CA GLY A 63 -29.13 10.01 -10.12
C GLY A 63 -28.48 11.02 -9.17
N GLN A 64 -28.50 10.80 -7.85
CA GLN A 64 -27.97 11.75 -6.86
C GLN A 64 -27.12 11.09 -5.78
N PHE A 65 -26.18 11.85 -5.19
CA PHE A 65 -25.43 11.38 -4.02
C PHE A 65 -26.21 11.55 -2.72
N ASN A 66 -26.35 10.44 -1.98
CA ASN A 66 -27.13 10.34 -0.77
C ASN A 66 -26.33 9.80 0.42
N GLY A 67 -26.62 10.34 1.60
CA GLY A 67 -26.10 9.86 2.88
C GLY A 67 -24.60 10.09 3.12
N GLY A 68 -24.16 9.65 4.30
CA GLY A 68 -22.76 9.73 4.72
C GLY A 68 -22.22 11.16 4.67
N ILE A 69 -21.23 11.39 3.81
CA ILE A 69 -20.61 12.72 3.64
C ILE A 69 -21.08 13.45 2.38
N SER A 70 -22.13 12.98 1.69
CA SER A 70 -22.57 13.55 0.40
C SER A 70 -22.85 15.06 0.44
N LYS A 71 -23.40 15.57 1.56
CA LYS A 71 -23.71 16.99 1.76
C LYS A 71 -22.52 17.94 1.66
N PHE A 72 -21.29 17.43 1.81
CA PHE A 72 -20.07 18.21 1.70
C PHE A 72 -19.48 18.22 0.28
N PHE A 73 -20.14 17.55 -0.67
CA PHE A 73 -19.73 17.48 -2.07
C PHE A 73 -20.75 18.26 -2.89
N PRO A 74 -20.42 19.48 -3.36
CA PRO A 74 -21.29 20.26 -4.22
C PRO A 74 -21.63 19.53 -5.52
N GLU A 75 -22.79 19.81 -6.11
CA GLU A 75 -23.29 19.12 -7.32
C GLU A 75 -22.27 19.02 -8.47
N PRO A 76 -21.51 20.09 -8.84
CA PRO A 76 -20.49 19.98 -9.89
C PRO A 76 -19.41 18.93 -9.58
N LEU A 77 -19.02 18.80 -8.31
CA LEU A 77 -18.04 17.83 -7.85
C LEU A 77 -18.63 16.41 -7.86
N GLN A 78 -19.90 16.24 -7.51
CA GLN A 78 -20.59 14.95 -7.60
C GLN A 78 -20.59 14.43 -9.04
N VAL A 79 -20.93 15.29 -10.01
CA VAL A 79 -20.92 14.96 -11.44
C VAL A 79 -19.51 14.55 -11.90
N GLU A 80 -18.47 15.23 -11.45
CA GLU A 80 -17.07 14.90 -11.74
C GLU A 80 -16.72 13.48 -11.25
N ILE A 81 -17.07 13.15 -10.00
CA ILE A 81 -16.84 11.84 -9.38
C ILE A 81 -17.63 10.74 -10.09
N ILE A 82 -18.93 10.96 -10.35
CA ILE A 82 -19.80 10.01 -11.06
C ILE A 82 -19.20 9.65 -12.41
N LYS A 83 -18.75 10.66 -13.16
CA LYS A 83 -18.12 10.47 -14.48
C LYS A 83 -16.79 9.73 -14.37
N TYR A 84 -15.94 10.09 -13.41
CA TYR A 84 -14.63 9.46 -13.22
C TYR A 84 -14.75 7.96 -12.91
N PHE A 85 -15.67 7.59 -12.02
CA PHE A 85 -15.89 6.20 -11.62
C PHE A 85 -16.84 5.43 -12.51
N LYS A 86 -17.55 6.10 -13.43
CA LYS A 86 -18.67 5.55 -14.18
C LYS A 86 -19.67 4.89 -13.22
N MET A 87 -20.10 5.67 -12.23
CA MET A 87 -21.06 5.21 -11.22
C MET A 87 -22.42 4.96 -11.85
N THR A 88 -23.09 3.92 -11.36
CA THR A 88 -24.44 3.52 -11.77
C THR A 88 -25.34 3.54 -10.54
N ASP A 89 -26.62 3.86 -10.73
CA ASP A 89 -27.58 3.86 -9.63
C ASP A 89 -27.52 2.54 -8.85
N GLY A 90 -27.51 2.65 -7.53
CA GLY A 90 -27.30 1.54 -6.61
C GLY A 90 -25.85 1.35 -6.16
N ASP A 91 -24.89 2.14 -6.63
CA ASP A 91 -23.50 2.08 -6.19
C ASP A 91 -23.24 2.81 -4.86
N ILE A 92 -22.17 2.42 -4.17
CA ILE A 92 -21.65 3.16 -3.01
C ILE A 92 -20.14 3.40 -3.18
N LEU A 93 -19.71 4.63 -2.94
CA LEU A 93 -18.31 5.03 -2.83
C LEU A 93 -17.91 4.93 -1.36
N LEU A 94 -16.84 4.18 -1.07
CA LEU A 94 -16.21 4.07 0.24
C LEU A 94 -14.84 4.72 0.23
N MET A 95 -14.50 5.49 1.27
CA MET A 95 -13.28 6.29 1.34
C MET A 95 -12.64 6.26 2.73
N ILE A 96 -11.31 6.21 2.76
CA ILE A 96 -10.49 6.40 3.96
C ILE A 96 -9.52 7.56 3.69
N GLY A 97 -9.43 8.47 4.64
CA GLY A 97 -8.47 9.57 4.64
C GLY A 97 -7.59 9.51 5.89
N ASP A 98 -6.29 9.25 5.72
CA ASP A 98 -5.31 9.13 6.80
C ASP A 98 -3.87 9.16 6.23
N LYS A 99 -2.87 8.70 7.00
CA LYS A 99 -1.53 8.36 6.51
C LYS A 99 -1.60 7.24 5.46
N LYS A 100 -0.68 7.27 4.48
CA LYS A 100 -0.68 6.36 3.32
C LYS A 100 -0.73 4.87 3.70
N ASP A 101 0.02 4.47 4.72
CA ASP A 101 0.07 3.10 5.23
C ASP A 101 -1.27 2.64 5.81
N ILE A 102 -1.91 3.48 6.63
CA ILE A 102 -3.23 3.22 7.21
C ILE A 102 -4.29 3.14 6.11
N VAL A 103 -4.29 4.08 5.16
CA VAL A 103 -5.27 4.13 4.06
C VAL A 103 -5.24 2.82 3.25
N TYR A 104 -4.07 2.44 2.73
CA TYR A 104 -3.98 1.28 1.85
C TYR A 104 -4.14 -0.05 2.59
N LYS A 105 -3.64 -0.17 3.82
CA LYS A 105 -3.86 -1.35 4.66
C LYS A 105 -5.35 -1.56 4.94
N THR A 106 -6.03 -0.49 5.34
CA THR A 106 -7.46 -0.52 5.68
C THR A 106 -8.32 -0.85 4.45
N LEU A 107 -8.16 -0.11 3.35
CA LEU A 107 -8.93 -0.34 2.13
C LEU A 107 -8.61 -1.70 1.49
N GLY A 108 -7.36 -2.14 1.60
CA GLY A 108 -6.91 -3.46 1.18
C GLY A 108 -7.63 -4.60 1.91
N LYS A 109 -7.91 -4.45 3.21
CA LYS A 109 -8.73 -5.40 3.96
C LYS A 109 -10.22 -5.27 3.64
N LEU A 110 -10.76 -4.05 3.61
CA LEU A 110 -12.19 -3.82 3.37
C LEU A 110 -12.64 -4.40 2.03
N ARG A 111 -11.85 -4.25 0.96
CA ARG A 111 -12.19 -4.84 -0.35
C ARG A 111 -12.27 -6.37 -0.30
N VAL A 112 -11.49 -7.04 0.56
CA VAL A 112 -11.52 -8.50 0.72
C VAL A 112 -12.78 -8.90 1.46
N VAL A 113 -13.07 -8.26 2.59
CA VAL A 113 -14.29 -8.51 3.39
C VAL A 113 -15.55 -8.28 2.56
N ILE A 114 -15.59 -7.20 1.77
CA ILE A 114 -16.72 -6.90 0.89
C ILE A 114 -16.81 -7.91 -0.26
N ALA A 115 -15.69 -8.30 -0.86
CA ALA A 115 -15.69 -9.30 -1.94
C ALA A 115 -16.22 -10.66 -1.46
N GLU A 116 -15.87 -11.09 -0.24
CA GLU A 116 -16.42 -12.29 0.38
C GLU A 116 -17.93 -12.16 0.62
N LYS A 117 -18.35 -11.04 1.23
CA LYS A 117 -19.77 -10.77 1.55
C LYS A 117 -20.67 -10.72 0.31
N GLU A 118 -20.16 -10.18 -0.79
CA GLU A 118 -20.89 -10.05 -2.06
C GLU A 118 -20.65 -11.24 -3.02
N GLY A 119 -19.88 -12.26 -2.61
CA GLY A 119 -19.62 -13.43 -3.45
C GLY A 119 -18.85 -13.10 -4.74
N LEU A 120 -17.98 -12.09 -4.72
CA LEU A 120 -17.24 -11.60 -5.90
C LEU A 120 -15.97 -12.40 -6.20
N THR A 121 -15.73 -13.49 -5.47
CA THR A 121 -14.54 -14.34 -5.62
C THR A 121 -14.97 -15.72 -6.10
N ASP A 122 -14.32 -16.21 -7.15
CA ASP A 122 -14.46 -17.58 -7.61
C ASP A 122 -13.34 -18.43 -6.99
N LYS A 123 -13.73 -19.53 -6.33
CA LYS A 123 -12.79 -20.44 -5.66
C LYS A 123 -12.01 -21.33 -6.64
N ASN A 124 -12.47 -21.43 -7.88
CA ASN A 124 -11.82 -22.23 -8.93
C ASN A 124 -10.94 -21.38 -9.86
N ASP A 125 -10.88 -20.06 -9.64
CA ASP A 125 -10.09 -19.13 -10.44
C ASP A 125 -8.74 -18.86 -9.75
N TYR A 126 -7.64 -19.07 -10.48
CA TYR A 126 -6.29 -18.92 -9.96
C TYR A 126 -5.56 -17.80 -10.70
N LYS A 127 -5.19 -16.75 -9.95
CA LYS A 127 -4.56 -15.54 -10.48
C LYS A 127 -3.17 -15.34 -9.87
N PRO A 128 -2.14 -16.05 -10.36
CA PRO A 128 -0.77 -15.80 -9.95
C PRO A 128 -0.27 -14.46 -10.51
N ILE A 129 0.39 -13.67 -9.67
CA ILE A 129 1.06 -12.43 -10.07
C ILE A 129 2.43 -12.33 -9.38
N TRP A 130 3.40 -11.79 -10.10
CA TRP A 130 4.66 -11.35 -9.50
C TRP A 130 4.51 -9.92 -8.99
N VAL A 131 4.89 -9.71 -7.73
CA VAL A 131 5.14 -8.39 -7.17
C VAL A 131 6.65 -8.21 -7.16
N THR A 132 7.12 -7.12 -7.75
CA THR A 132 8.54 -6.79 -7.91
C THR A 132 8.76 -5.33 -7.53
N GLU A 133 10.01 -4.88 -7.57
CA GLU A 133 10.38 -3.49 -7.33
C GLU A 133 9.99 -3.01 -5.91
N PHE A 134 10.16 -3.88 -4.92
CA PHE A 134 9.98 -3.51 -3.53
C PHE A 134 11.00 -2.45 -3.10
N PRO A 135 10.66 -1.53 -2.19
CA PRO A 135 11.65 -0.66 -1.56
C PRO A 135 12.79 -1.46 -0.96
N MET A 136 14.01 -0.96 -1.06
CA MET A 136 15.19 -1.60 -0.49
C MET A 136 15.22 -1.47 1.04
N PHE A 137 14.80 -0.31 1.53
CA PHE A 137 14.81 0.04 2.95
C PHE A 137 13.45 0.60 3.38
N ASP A 138 13.11 0.36 4.65
CA ASP A 138 12.14 1.17 5.39
C ASP A 138 12.89 2.12 6.33
N HIS A 139 12.25 3.21 6.73
CA HIS A 139 12.83 4.15 7.67
C HIS A 139 12.16 4.03 9.04
N ASP A 140 12.92 3.55 10.02
CA ASP A 140 12.51 3.59 11.42
C ASP A 140 12.65 5.03 11.92
N LYS A 141 11.51 5.72 12.06
CA LYS A 141 11.46 7.12 12.51
C LYS A 141 11.80 7.30 13.98
N ASP A 142 11.64 6.26 14.80
CA ASP A 142 11.88 6.35 16.25
C ASP A 142 13.39 6.19 16.53
N GLN A 143 14.06 5.35 15.74
CA GLN A 143 15.50 5.08 15.87
C GLN A 143 16.37 5.86 14.87
N ASP A 144 15.73 6.67 14.02
CA ASP A 144 16.35 7.46 12.94
C ASP A 144 17.35 6.64 12.10
N ARG A 145 16.91 5.46 11.66
CA ARG A 145 17.75 4.54 10.86
C ARG A 145 16.97 3.78 9.81
N TYR A 146 17.67 3.31 8.79
CA TYR A 146 17.10 2.40 7.82
C TYR A 146 17.06 0.96 8.35
N ILE A 147 15.98 0.27 8.03
CA ILE A 147 15.83 -1.18 8.22
C ILE A 147 15.64 -1.84 6.85
N ALA A 148 16.14 -3.06 6.70
CA ALA A 148 16.00 -3.80 5.45
C ALA A 148 14.54 -4.25 5.30
N MET A 149 13.95 -4.05 4.11
CA MET A 149 12.58 -4.51 3.83
C MET A 149 12.46 -6.03 3.72
N HIS A 150 13.53 -6.68 3.27
CA HIS A 150 13.60 -8.14 3.14
C HIS A 150 14.74 -8.68 4.02
N HIS A 151 15.92 -8.90 3.43
CA HIS A 151 17.10 -9.30 4.16
C HIS A 151 18.30 -8.41 3.80
N PRO A 152 19.31 -8.27 4.68
CA PRO A 152 20.47 -7.40 4.45
C PRO A 152 21.33 -7.72 3.21
N PHE A 153 21.14 -8.89 2.61
CA PHE A 153 21.85 -9.36 1.41
C PHE A 153 21.10 -9.14 0.10
N THR A 154 19.94 -8.47 0.13
CA THR A 154 19.14 -8.23 -1.08
C THR A 154 19.86 -7.22 -1.95
N ALA A 155 20.02 -7.51 -3.23
CA ALA A 155 20.65 -6.57 -4.15
C ALA A 155 19.73 -5.35 -4.39
N PRO A 156 20.27 -4.12 -4.37
CA PRO A 156 19.54 -2.96 -4.89
C PRO A 156 19.33 -3.14 -6.40
N ARG A 157 18.34 -2.44 -6.95
CA ARG A 157 18.17 -2.29 -8.40
C ARG A 157 19.41 -1.60 -8.96
N GLU A 158 19.94 -2.12 -10.07
CA GLU A 158 21.24 -1.68 -10.59
C GLU A 158 21.29 -0.18 -10.89
N SER A 159 20.20 0.37 -11.44
CA SER A 159 20.04 1.81 -11.69
C SER A 159 20.03 2.67 -10.43
N ASP A 160 19.74 2.09 -9.27
CA ASP A 160 19.54 2.80 -8.01
C ASP A 160 20.78 2.72 -7.10
N ILE A 161 21.84 2.00 -7.53
CA ILE A 161 23.08 1.89 -6.75
C ILE A 161 23.70 3.28 -6.51
N SER A 162 23.66 4.17 -7.50
CA SER A 162 24.22 5.52 -7.42
C SER A 162 23.49 6.43 -6.44
N ILE A 163 22.21 6.17 -6.15
CA ILE A 163 21.42 7.00 -5.24
C ILE A 163 21.52 6.54 -3.78
N LEU A 164 22.17 5.41 -3.50
CA LEU A 164 22.35 4.90 -2.13
C LEU A 164 23.12 5.86 -1.21
N ASP A 165 23.94 6.74 -1.78
CA ASP A 165 24.70 7.74 -1.02
C ASP A 165 23.86 8.94 -0.57
N ASN A 166 22.85 9.32 -1.36
CA ASN A 166 22.13 10.57 -1.20
C ASN A 166 20.64 10.38 -0.87
N GLU A 167 19.99 9.39 -1.47
CA GLU A 167 18.55 9.14 -1.38
C GLU A 167 18.21 7.64 -1.21
N PRO A 168 18.81 6.93 -0.23
CA PRO A 168 18.64 5.49 -0.08
C PRO A 168 17.18 5.05 0.12
N ALA A 169 16.33 5.90 0.71
CA ALA A 169 14.90 5.65 0.86
C ALA A 169 14.14 5.47 -0.46
N LYS A 170 14.68 5.96 -1.59
CA LYS A 170 14.09 5.82 -2.92
C LYS A 170 14.60 4.59 -3.67
N ALA A 171 15.65 3.94 -3.18
CA ALA A 171 16.23 2.79 -3.85
C ALA A 171 15.27 1.60 -3.81
N LEU A 172 15.06 0.98 -4.97
CA LEU A 172 14.31 -0.27 -5.06
C LEU A 172 15.28 -1.44 -4.93
N SER A 173 14.72 -2.56 -4.52
CA SER A 173 15.41 -3.84 -4.42
C SER A 173 15.16 -4.70 -5.66
N ARG A 174 15.99 -5.72 -5.81
CA ARG A 174 15.75 -6.85 -6.72
C ARG A 174 15.09 -8.01 -5.96
N GLY A 175 14.18 -7.68 -5.05
CA GLY A 175 13.27 -8.61 -4.39
C GLY A 175 12.04 -8.88 -5.25
N TYR A 176 11.45 -10.05 -5.09
CA TYR A 176 10.27 -10.48 -5.82
C TYR A 176 9.44 -11.48 -5.00
N ASP A 177 8.13 -11.34 -5.06
CA ASP A 177 7.18 -12.27 -4.45
C ASP A 177 6.20 -12.79 -5.51
N LEU A 178 6.00 -14.11 -5.52
CA LEU A 178 4.90 -14.73 -6.23
C LEU A 178 3.70 -14.78 -5.29
N THR A 179 2.63 -14.11 -5.68
CA THR A 179 1.37 -14.16 -4.95
C THR A 179 0.30 -14.82 -5.79
N MET A 180 -0.55 -15.62 -5.15
CA MET A 180 -1.69 -16.27 -5.78
C MET A 180 -2.93 -16.02 -4.94
N ASN A 181 -3.94 -15.41 -5.55
CA ASN A 181 -5.23 -15.12 -4.90
C ASN A 181 -5.09 -14.43 -3.53
N GLY A 182 -4.17 -13.46 -3.43
CA GLY A 182 -3.94 -12.67 -2.22
C GLY A 182 -3.04 -13.33 -1.17
N HIS A 183 -2.48 -14.50 -1.44
CA HIS A 183 -1.52 -15.18 -0.57
C HIS A 183 -0.15 -15.17 -1.23
N GLU A 184 0.88 -14.83 -0.47
CA GLU A 184 2.26 -15.05 -0.86
C GLU A 184 2.54 -16.56 -0.85
N ILE A 185 3.07 -17.09 -1.96
CA ILE A 185 3.36 -18.53 -2.10
C ILE A 185 4.83 -18.82 -2.38
N ALA A 186 5.59 -17.82 -2.84
CA ALA A 186 7.04 -17.88 -2.95
C ALA A 186 7.60 -16.47 -2.91
N GLY A 187 8.85 -16.34 -2.47
CA GLY A 187 9.57 -15.07 -2.41
C GLY A 187 11.06 -15.29 -2.60
N GLY A 188 11.76 -14.24 -3.02
CA GLY A 188 13.19 -14.29 -3.24
C GLY A 188 13.79 -12.94 -3.56
N SER A 189 15.09 -12.93 -3.74
CA SER A 189 15.79 -11.76 -4.24
C SER A 189 17.09 -12.16 -4.90
N ILE A 190 17.53 -11.33 -5.84
CA ILE A 190 18.92 -11.34 -6.28
C ILE A 190 19.80 -10.91 -5.10
N ARG A 191 20.98 -11.53 -4.97
CA ARG A 191 21.87 -11.32 -3.83
C ARG A 191 22.99 -10.35 -4.19
N ILE A 192 23.45 -9.62 -3.18
CA ILE A 192 24.65 -8.79 -3.33
C ILE A 192 25.86 -9.73 -3.43
N HIS A 193 26.57 -9.64 -4.54
CA HIS A 193 27.83 -10.35 -4.78
C HIS A 193 29.05 -9.41 -4.76
N SER A 194 28.84 -8.09 -4.63
CA SER A 194 29.92 -7.11 -4.54
C SER A 194 30.22 -6.75 -3.08
N PRO A 195 31.46 -6.96 -2.58
CA PRO A 195 31.86 -6.55 -1.24
C PRO A 195 31.56 -5.08 -0.95
N LYS A 196 31.85 -4.19 -1.91
CA LYS A 196 31.64 -2.75 -1.78
C LYS A 196 30.16 -2.40 -1.57
N ILE A 197 29.27 -3.04 -2.33
CA ILE A 197 27.83 -2.80 -2.20
C ILE A 197 27.33 -3.37 -0.86
N GLN A 198 27.81 -4.55 -0.45
CA GLN A 198 27.40 -5.17 0.80
C GLN A 198 27.81 -4.32 2.02
N GLU A 199 29.05 -3.81 2.03
CA GLU A 199 29.53 -2.88 3.06
C GLU A 199 28.67 -1.60 3.11
N LYS A 200 28.31 -1.05 1.95
CA LYS A 200 27.43 0.13 1.86
C LYS A 200 26.05 -0.16 2.45
N VAL A 201 25.43 -1.28 2.10
CA VAL A 201 24.13 -1.68 2.64
C VAL A 201 24.19 -1.85 4.15
N PHE A 202 25.22 -2.51 4.69
CA PHE A 202 25.39 -2.63 6.14
C PHE A 202 25.55 -1.28 6.84
N SER A 203 26.33 -0.37 6.26
CA SER A 203 26.47 0.99 6.78
C SER A 203 25.13 1.73 6.82
N LEU A 204 24.30 1.61 5.78
CA LEU A 204 22.96 2.22 5.74
C LEU A 204 22.02 1.64 6.80
N LEU A 205 22.16 0.35 7.11
CA LEU A 205 21.42 -0.32 8.19
C LEU A 205 21.95 0.01 9.60
N GLY A 206 22.92 0.92 9.70
CA GLY A 206 23.52 1.35 10.97
C GLY A 206 24.48 0.33 11.58
N LEU A 207 24.98 -0.62 10.79
CA LEU A 207 25.99 -1.58 11.24
C LEU A 207 27.39 -1.02 10.97
N SER A 208 28.21 -0.94 12.01
CA SER A 208 29.64 -0.69 11.83
C SER A 208 30.30 -1.87 11.11
N ARG A 209 31.47 -1.63 10.49
CA ARG A 209 32.26 -2.70 9.85
C ARG A 209 32.54 -3.84 10.83
N GLN A 210 32.89 -3.52 12.07
CA GLN A 210 33.15 -4.52 13.10
C GLN A 210 31.89 -5.34 13.40
N GLN A 211 30.73 -4.70 13.59
CA GLN A 211 29.47 -5.39 13.84
C GLN A 211 29.04 -6.27 12.64
N ALA A 212 29.28 -5.80 11.42
CA ALA A 212 28.99 -6.57 10.21
C ALA A 212 29.88 -7.82 10.12
N VAL A 213 31.18 -7.71 10.45
CA VAL A 213 32.11 -8.84 10.47
C VAL A 213 31.80 -9.80 11.63
N GLU A 214 31.47 -9.30 12.81
CA GLU A 214 31.09 -10.16 13.95
C GLU A 214 29.82 -10.98 13.65
N LYS A 215 28.84 -10.39 12.95
CA LYS A 215 27.57 -11.06 12.62
C LYS A 215 27.62 -11.89 11.34
N PHE A 216 28.35 -11.43 10.33
CA PHE A 216 28.30 -11.95 8.96
C PHE A 216 29.68 -12.17 8.35
N GLY A 217 30.75 -12.20 9.16
CA GLY A 217 32.15 -12.22 8.71
C GLY A 217 32.46 -13.32 7.71
N PHE A 218 31.95 -14.54 7.94
CA PHE A 218 32.14 -15.66 7.01
C PHE A 218 31.62 -15.34 5.60
N LEU A 219 30.50 -14.60 5.49
CA LEU A 219 29.91 -14.23 4.22
C LEU A 219 30.65 -13.04 3.59
N VAL A 220 30.97 -12.03 4.40
CA VAL A 220 31.71 -10.83 3.96
C VAL A 220 33.08 -11.19 3.41
N GLU A 221 33.78 -12.11 4.06
CA GLU A 221 35.05 -12.66 3.60
C GLU A 221 34.89 -13.45 2.31
N ALA A 222 33.89 -14.34 2.22
CA ALA A 222 33.63 -15.12 1.01
C ALA A 222 33.39 -14.26 -0.25
N LEU A 223 32.74 -13.08 -0.11
CA LEU A 223 32.52 -12.15 -1.22
C LEU A 223 33.83 -11.65 -1.87
N GLN A 224 34.96 -11.68 -1.15
CA GLN A 224 36.25 -11.20 -1.66
C GLN A 224 36.94 -12.20 -2.60
N TYR A 225 36.53 -13.46 -2.58
CA TYR A 225 37.15 -14.56 -3.37
C TYR A 225 36.46 -14.80 -4.72
N GLY A 226 35.73 -13.80 -5.25
CA GLY A 226 35.07 -13.88 -6.55
C GLY A 226 33.70 -14.58 -6.51
N ALA A 227 32.87 -14.23 -5.53
CA ALA A 227 31.49 -14.72 -5.46
C ALA A 227 30.73 -14.35 -6.76
N PRO A 228 30.06 -15.31 -7.41
CA PRO A 228 29.31 -15.05 -8.63
C PRO A 228 28.01 -14.27 -8.35
N PRO A 229 27.43 -13.62 -9.38
CA PRO A 229 26.10 -13.01 -9.30
C PRO A 229 24.95 -13.96 -8.99
#